data_AF-A0A5R8L4I9-F1
#
_entry.id   AF-A0A5R8L4I9-F1
#
_cell.length_a   1.000
_cell.length_b   1.000
_cell.length_c   1.000
_cell.angle_alpha   90.00
_cell.angle_beta   90.00
_cell.angle_gamma   90.00
#
_symmetry.space_group_name_H-M   'P 1'
#
loop_
_entity.id
_entity.type
_entity.pdbx_description
1 polymer ?
#
loop_
_entity_poly.entity_id
_entity_poly.type
_entity_poly.pdbx_seq_one_letter_code
_entity_poly.pdbx_strand_id
1 'polypeptide(L)'
;MGLSRLTRHTLLACALMSAVLVITPVTGAVAAPVHVAAAGDDDPAVREVQQALDAAETAASAASRRALDASAAAERARQTAELTAARADALTAQSDAADAARTEAITRAGASVARLYRTTSGGPLVAQLLTAADPDSLLERLGILDRVTTVTVRTAGEARSTADVAESLRAQAERARAEAARRAAEAETTAAESQRQSDAEAATVTATQAELDRLFARLAALRETTAAQERAARLAQQTAAQAAEPG
;
A
#
# COMPACT_ATOMS: atom_id res chain seq x y z
N MET A 1 8.21 -31.90 1.72
CA MET A 1 9.25 -30.86 1.71
C MET A 1 8.52 -29.53 1.58
N GLY A 2 8.16 -28.81 2.64
CA GLY A 2 8.95 -28.47 3.81
C GLY A 2 9.42 -27.04 3.62
N LEU A 3 8.68 -26.07 4.18
CA LEU A 3 9.14 -24.83 4.84
C LEU A 3 7.97 -23.82 4.93
N SER A 4 7.24 -23.95 6.03
CA SER A 4 6.39 -22.93 6.61
C SER A 4 7.21 -21.70 7.01
N ARG A 5 6.82 -20.50 6.56
CA ARG A 5 7.29 -19.24 7.16
C ARG A 5 6.19 -18.65 8.02
N LEU A 6 6.39 -18.80 9.33
CA LEU A 6 5.68 -18.09 10.38
C LEU A 6 6.04 -16.60 10.32
N THR A 7 5.07 -15.74 10.03
CA THR A 7 5.14 -14.30 10.35
C THR A 7 4.57 -14.10 11.75
N ARG A 8 5.49 -13.91 12.69
CA ARG A 8 5.24 -13.70 14.12
C ARG A 8 4.59 -12.33 14.34
N HIS A 9 3.48 -12.34 15.07
CA HIS A 9 2.83 -11.18 15.65
C HIS A 9 3.74 -10.54 16.71
N THR A 10 4.13 -9.28 16.51
CA THR A 10 4.77 -8.46 17.54
C THR A 10 3.70 -7.76 18.37
N LEU A 11 3.29 -8.44 19.44
CA LEU A 11 2.62 -7.83 20.59
C LEU A 11 3.68 -7.12 21.43
N LEU A 12 3.63 -5.79 21.49
CA LEU A 12 4.48 -5.00 22.37
C LEU A 12 3.80 -4.92 23.75
N ALA A 13 4.32 -5.73 24.67
CA ALA A 13 3.83 -5.87 26.03
C ALA A 13 4.37 -4.76 26.95
N CYS A 14 3.47 -4.21 27.79
CA CYS A 14 3.78 -3.34 28.91
C CYS A 14 4.72 -4.02 29.91
N ALA A 15 5.83 -3.36 30.26
CA ALA A 15 6.69 -3.77 31.37
C ALA A 15 6.59 -2.75 32.52
N LEU A 16 5.79 -3.09 33.51
CA LEU A 16 5.83 -2.54 34.86
C LEU A 16 7.11 -3.05 35.55
N MET A 17 8.08 -2.17 35.79
CA MET A 17 9.25 -2.47 36.62
C MET A 17 9.09 -1.81 37.99
N SER A 18 8.71 -2.63 38.97
CA SER A 18 8.77 -2.34 40.39
C SER A 18 10.24 -2.41 40.84
N ALA A 19 10.82 -1.29 41.29
CA ALA A 19 12.12 -1.28 41.93
C ALA A 19 11.96 -1.03 43.44
N VAL A 20 12.34 -2.04 44.21
CA VAL A 20 12.33 -2.09 45.68
C VAL A 20 13.46 -1.25 46.25
N LEU A 21 13.12 -0.55 47.32
CA LEU A 21 13.90 0.39 48.13
C LEU A 21 15.01 -0.31 48.94
N VAL A 22 16.22 0.25 48.98
CA VAL A 22 17.17 0.06 50.09
C VAL A 22 17.71 1.44 50.49
N ILE A 23 17.38 1.86 51.71
CA ILE A 23 17.83 3.11 52.34
C ILE A 23 19.06 2.81 53.21
N THR A 24 20.12 3.60 53.07
CA THR A 24 21.23 3.72 54.04
C THR A 24 21.30 5.15 54.56
N PRO A 25 21.39 5.41 55.88
CA PRO A 25 21.47 6.76 56.42
C PRO A 25 22.94 7.25 56.43
N VAL A 26 23.20 8.37 55.75
CA VAL A 26 24.40 9.18 55.97
C VAL A 26 24.00 10.41 56.78
N THR A 27 24.48 10.47 58.02
CA THR A 27 24.39 11.64 58.89
C THR A 27 25.49 12.63 58.51
N GLY A 28 25.08 13.82 58.07
CA GLY A 28 25.95 14.95 57.75
C GLY A 28 25.34 16.26 58.26
N ALA A 29 26.18 17.05 58.91
CA ALA A 29 25.94 18.29 59.65
C ALA A 29 24.81 19.22 59.14
N VAL A 30 24.03 19.70 60.13
CA VAL A 30 22.94 20.66 60.02
C VAL A 30 23.48 22.05 59.67
N ALA A 31 23.36 22.43 58.40
CA ALA A 31 22.99 23.80 58.06
C ALA A 31 21.46 23.83 58.08
N ALA A 32 20.85 24.69 58.92
CA ALA A 32 19.40 24.81 59.01
C ALA A 32 18.85 25.08 57.60
N PRO A 33 18.06 24.16 57.00
CA PRO A 33 17.41 24.47 55.75
C PRO A 33 16.43 25.59 56.06
N VAL A 34 16.45 26.64 55.24
CA VAL A 34 15.28 27.50 55.12
C VAL A 34 14.18 26.57 54.60
N HIS A 35 13.36 26.03 55.49
CA HIS A 35 12.13 25.33 55.13
C HIS A 35 11.22 26.38 54.52
N VAL A 36 11.34 26.57 53.20
CA VAL A 36 10.24 27.09 52.42
C VAL A 36 9.15 26.04 52.58
N ALA A 37 8.04 26.38 53.20
CA ALA A 37 6.95 25.44 53.37
C ALA A 37 6.54 24.90 51.98
N ALA A 38 6.39 23.59 51.86
CA ALA A 38 5.89 22.95 50.64
C ALA A 38 4.64 23.70 50.15
N ALA A 39 4.62 24.06 48.87
CA ALA A 39 3.53 24.83 48.30
C ALA A 39 2.22 24.03 48.41
N GLY A 40 1.22 24.61 49.06
CA GLY A 40 -0.13 24.05 49.14
C GLY A 40 -0.89 24.20 47.82
N ASP A 41 -2.05 23.56 47.70
CA ASP A 41 -2.89 23.63 46.48
C ASP A 41 -3.37 25.06 46.14
N ASP A 42 -3.41 25.96 47.12
CA ASP A 42 -3.80 27.37 46.90
C ASP A 42 -2.67 28.23 46.31
N ASP A 43 -1.43 27.74 46.28
CA ASP A 43 -0.29 28.44 45.73
C ASP A 43 -0.52 28.74 44.22
N PRO A 44 -0.36 30.00 43.78
CA PRO A 44 -0.60 30.36 42.39
C PRO A 44 0.26 29.60 41.39
N ALA A 45 1.50 29.24 41.74
CA ALA A 45 2.38 28.46 40.87
C ALA A 45 1.94 26.99 40.77
N VAL A 46 1.45 26.41 41.87
CA VAL A 46 0.88 25.06 41.86
C VAL A 46 -0.38 25.01 40.99
N ARG A 47 -1.29 25.98 41.14
CA ARG A 47 -2.50 26.07 40.30
C ARG A 47 -2.18 26.26 38.82
N GLU A 48 -1.20 27.10 38.49
CA GLU A 48 -0.77 27.30 37.10
C GLU A 48 -0.24 25.99 36.49
N VAL A 49 0.59 25.26 37.22
CA VAL A 49 1.13 23.97 36.74
C VAL A 49 0.01 22.92 36.64
N GLN A 50 -0.93 22.86 37.59
CA GLN A 50 -2.09 21.97 37.53
C GLN A 50 -2.97 22.24 36.30
N GLN A 51 -3.25 23.51 36.00
CA GLN A 51 -3.98 23.92 34.80
C GLN A 51 -3.25 23.55 33.51
N ALA A 52 -1.93 23.78 33.47
CA ALA A 52 -1.11 23.36 32.34
C ALA A 52 -1.13 21.83 32.16
N LEU A 53 -1.18 21.08 33.27
CA LEU A 53 -1.23 19.63 33.26
C LEU A 53 -2.61 19.11 32.79
N ASP A 54 -3.71 19.76 33.18
CA ASP A 54 -5.06 19.46 32.65
C ASP A 54 -5.11 19.64 31.12
N ALA A 55 -4.55 20.75 30.64
CA ALA A 55 -4.47 21.05 29.21
C ALA A 55 -3.58 20.04 28.48
N ALA A 56 -2.42 19.68 29.05
CA ALA A 56 -1.49 18.73 28.47
C ALA A 56 -2.05 17.30 28.44
N GLU A 57 -2.79 16.85 29.46
CA GLU A 57 -3.44 15.53 29.49
C GLU A 57 -4.55 15.44 28.43
N THR A 58 -5.32 16.51 28.26
CA THR A 58 -6.31 16.63 27.19
C THR A 58 -5.64 16.56 25.81
N ALA A 59 -4.54 17.29 25.62
CA ALA A 59 -3.78 17.29 24.39
C ALA A 59 -3.15 15.93 24.09
N ALA A 60 -2.58 15.25 25.09
CA ALA A 60 -1.98 13.92 24.96
C ALA A 60 -3.03 12.86 24.60
N SER A 61 -4.22 12.94 25.21
CA SER A 61 -5.35 12.06 24.87
C SER A 61 -5.82 12.27 23.43
N ALA A 62 -5.91 13.53 23.00
CA ALA A 62 -6.25 13.87 21.61
C ALA A 62 -5.18 13.43 20.61
N ALA A 63 -3.89 13.61 20.94
CA ALA A 63 -2.76 13.16 20.12
C ALA A 63 -2.74 11.63 20.00
N SER A 64 -2.97 10.91 21.10
CA SER A 64 -3.02 9.44 21.10
C SER A 64 -4.14 8.91 20.21
N ARG A 65 -5.34 9.52 20.27
CA ARG A 65 -6.45 9.15 19.36
C ARG A 65 -6.09 9.41 17.89
N ARG A 66 -5.56 10.59 17.58
CA ARG A 66 -5.11 10.91 16.21
C ARG A 66 -4.03 9.96 15.70
N ALA A 67 -3.08 9.57 16.55
CA ALA A 67 -2.04 8.60 16.20
C ALA A 67 -2.61 7.21 15.93
N LEU A 68 -3.59 6.74 16.72
CA LEU A 68 -4.28 5.48 16.48
C LEU A 68 -5.06 5.51 15.16
N ASP A 69 -5.81 6.57 14.92
CA ASP A 69 -6.59 6.76 13.69
C ASP A 69 -5.68 6.82 12.45
N ALA A 70 -4.57 7.57 12.55
CA ALA A 70 -3.58 7.67 11.48
C ALA A 70 -2.87 6.34 11.21
N SER A 71 -2.53 5.58 12.25
CA SER A 71 -1.92 4.25 12.11
C SER A 71 -2.90 3.26 11.45
N ALA A 72 -4.17 3.29 11.83
CA ALA A 72 -5.21 2.48 11.21
C ALA A 72 -5.49 2.90 9.76
N ALA A 73 -5.36 4.18 9.43
CA ALA A 73 -5.46 4.68 8.05
C ALA A 73 -4.26 4.22 7.20
N ALA A 74 -3.05 4.33 7.73
CA ALA A 74 -1.82 3.88 7.06
C ALA A 74 -1.86 2.38 6.74
N GLU A 75 -2.28 1.55 7.70
CA GLU A 75 -2.38 0.11 7.48
C GLU A 75 -3.43 -0.25 6.41
N ARG A 76 -4.60 0.41 6.43
CA ARG A 76 -5.62 0.25 5.38
C ARG A 76 -5.11 0.69 4.01
N ALA A 77 -4.39 1.80 3.94
CA ALA A 77 -3.80 2.30 2.70
C ALA A 77 -2.76 1.32 2.15
N ARG A 78 -1.90 0.76 3.02
CA ARG A 78 -0.92 -0.27 2.65
C ARG A 78 -1.58 -1.52 2.09
N GLN A 79 -2.57 -2.08 2.77
CA GLN A 79 -3.30 -3.26 2.29
C GLN A 79 -3.99 -2.98 0.95
N THR A 80 -4.56 -1.79 0.78
CA THR A 80 -5.19 -1.38 -0.48
C THR A 80 -4.14 -1.28 -1.60
N ALA A 81 -2.96 -0.75 -1.32
CA ALA A 81 -1.87 -0.66 -2.28
C ALA A 81 -1.36 -2.06 -2.69
N GLU A 82 -1.16 -2.97 -1.73
CA GLU A 82 -0.76 -4.35 -2.00
C GLU A 82 -1.78 -5.10 -2.87
N LEU A 83 -3.08 -4.97 -2.56
CA LEU A 83 -4.15 -5.57 -3.37
C LEU A 83 -4.23 -4.95 -4.77
N THR A 84 -4.03 -3.65 -4.87
CA THR A 84 -4.05 -2.92 -6.16
C THR A 84 -2.86 -3.32 -7.02
N ALA A 85 -1.66 -3.43 -6.44
CA ALA A 85 -0.46 -3.90 -7.12
C ALA A 85 -0.64 -5.35 -7.60
N ALA A 86 -1.12 -6.26 -6.74
CA ALA A 86 -1.37 -7.64 -7.13
C ALA A 86 -2.41 -7.74 -8.28
N ARG A 87 -3.43 -6.89 -8.27
CA ARG A 87 -4.41 -6.82 -9.36
C ARG A 87 -3.80 -6.24 -10.64
N ALA A 88 -2.92 -5.24 -10.53
CA ALA A 88 -2.20 -4.67 -11.65
C ALA A 88 -1.25 -5.68 -12.30
N ASP A 89 -0.53 -6.48 -11.51
CA ASP A 89 0.32 -7.56 -11.98
C ASP A 89 -0.49 -8.64 -12.72
N ALA A 90 -1.64 -9.04 -12.15
CA ALA A 90 -2.53 -9.99 -12.79
C ALA A 90 -3.07 -9.47 -14.14
N LEU A 91 -3.40 -8.17 -14.23
CA LEU A 91 -3.84 -7.54 -15.48
C LEU A 91 -2.70 -7.43 -16.50
N THR A 92 -1.48 -7.17 -16.04
CA THR A 92 -0.29 -7.12 -16.89
C THR A 92 0.01 -8.49 -17.48
N ALA A 93 -0.01 -9.54 -16.66
CA ALA A 93 0.18 -10.92 -17.12
C ALA A 93 -0.90 -11.37 -18.12
N GLN A 94 -2.16 -10.99 -17.90
CA GLN A 94 -3.25 -11.23 -18.86
C GLN A 94 -3.02 -10.48 -20.18
N SER A 95 -2.52 -9.25 -20.12
CA SER A 95 -2.18 -8.45 -21.29
C SER A 95 -1.00 -9.06 -22.08
N ASP A 96 0.00 -9.60 -21.38
CA ASP A 96 1.13 -10.31 -21.98
C ASP A 96 0.70 -11.61 -22.68
N ALA A 97 -0.15 -12.40 -22.02
CA ALA A 97 -0.72 -13.59 -22.63
C ALA A 97 -1.54 -13.25 -23.89
N ALA A 98 -2.29 -12.15 -23.86
CA ALA A 98 -3.03 -11.67 -25.03
C ALA A 98 -2.11 -11.25 -26.19
N ASP A 99 -1.01 -10.53 -25.93
CA ASP A 99 -0.04 -10.15 -26.97
C ASP A 99 0.74 -11.35 -27.54
N ALA A 100 1.01 -12.37 -26.71
CA ALA A 100 1.61 -13.63 -27.16
C ALA A 100 0.66 -14.41 -28.09
N ALA A 101 -0.59 -14.64 -27.66
CA ALA A 101 -1.61 -15.33 -28.46
C ALA A 101 -1.88 -14.60 -29.78
N ARG A 102 -1.86 -13.26 -29.74
CA ARG A 102 -1.93 -12.40 -30.92
C ARG A 102 -0.75 -12.63 -31.88
N THR A 103 0.49 -12.62 -31.38
CA THR A 103 1.69 -12.81 -32.20
C THR A 103 1.68 -14.16 -32.92
N GLU A 104 1.20 -15.20 -32.24
CA GLU A 104 1.00 -16.52 -32.84
C GLU A 104 -0.06 -16.49 -33.97
N ALA A 105 -1.18 -15.79 -33.76
CA ALA A 105 -2.22 -15.64 -34.78
C ALA A 105 -1.70 -14.95 -36.05
N ILE A 106 -0.92 -13.86 -35.90
CA ILE A 106 -0.28 -13.16 -37.02
C ILE A 106 0.69 -14.07 -37.77
N THR A 107 1.51 -14.83 -37.05
CA THR A 107 2.47 -15.76 -37.65
C THR A 107 1.76 -16.84 -38.48
N ARG A 108 0.67 -17.41 -37.94
CA ARG A 108 -0.15 -18.40 -38.67
C ARG A 108 -0.83 -17.80 -39.90
N ALA A 109 -1.36 -16.59 -39.81
CA ALA A 109 -1.95 -15.89 -40.94
C ALA A 109 -0.91 -15.61 -42.04
N GLY A 110 0.26 -15.08 -41.68
CA GLY A 110 1.36 -14.83 -42.60
C GLY A 110 1.86 -16.10 -43.30
N ALA A 111 1.98 -17.21 -42.58
CA ALA A 111 2.35 -18.50 -43.17
C ALA A 111 1.31 -19.01 -44.18
N SER A 112 0.01 -18.81 -43.90
CA SER A 112 -1.09 -19.16 -44.82
C SER A 112 -1.06 -18.31 -46.09
N VAL A 113 -0.88 -17.00 -45.97
CA VAL A 113 -0.74 -16.09 -47.12
C VAL A 113 0.51 -16.44 -47.94
N ALA A 114 1.64 -16.76 -47.31
CA ALA A 114 2.86 -17.14 -48.02
C ALA A 114 2.71 -18.46 -48.79
N ARG A 115 2.02 -19.46 -48.22
CA ARG A 115 1.68 -20.72 -48.93
C ARG A 115 0.81 -20.44 -50.14
N LEU A 116 -0.22 -19.62 -49.97
CA LEU A 116 -1.15 -19.22 -51.02
C LEU A 116 -0.46 -18.46 -52.16
N TYR A 117 0.39 -17.48 -51.84
CA TYR A 117 1.15 -16.75 -52.84
C TYR A 117 2.05 -17.68 -53.67
N ARG A 118 2.73 -18.65 -53.03
CA ARG A 118 3.54 -19.66 -53.75
C ARG A 118 2.72 -20.59 -54.64
N THR A 119 1.47 -20.90 -54.27
CA THR A 119 0.61 -21.73 -55.11
C THR A 119 0.04 -20.97 -56.31
N THR A 120 -0.21 -19.67 -56.17
CA THR A 120 -0.96 -18.87 -57.17
C THR A 120 -0.04 -18.01 -58.06
N SER A 121 1.08 -17.48 -57.55
CA SER A 121 2.00 -16.64 -58.34
C SER A 121 3.18 -17.47 -58.87
N GLY A 122 3.15 -17.77 -60.18
CA GLY A 122 4.25 -18.48 -60.87
C GLY A 122 4.44 -19.96 -60.50
N GLY A 123 3.51 -20.54 -59.75
CA GLY A 123 3.55 -21.93 -59.31
C GLY A 123 3.26 -22.94 -60.44
N PRO A 124 3.42 -24.26 -60.15
CA PRO A 124 3.18 -25.33 -61.11
C PRO A 124 1.81 -25.30 -61.78
N LEU A 125 0.79 -24.66 -61.20
CA LEU A 125 -0.52 -24.47 -61.83
C LEU A 125 -0.48 -23.53 -63.04
N VAL A 126 0.23 -22.40 -62.94
CA VAL A 126 0.38 -21.46 -64.06
C VAL A 126 1.28 -22.07 -65.14
N ALA A 127 2.35 -22.74 -64.73
CA ALA A 127 3.22 -23.47 -65.65
C ALA A 127 2.47 -24.60 -66.39
N GLN A 128 1.64 -25.37 -65.68
CA GLN A 128 0.84 -26.44 -66.29
C GLN A 128 -0.28 -25.91 -67.19
N LEU A 129 -0.83 -24.72 -66.92
CA LEU A 129 -1.82 -24.08 -67.79
C LEU A 129 -1.21 -23.65 -69.13
N LEU A 130 0.04 -23.15 -69.10
CA LEU A 130 0.80 -22.74 -70.28
C LEU A 130 1.30 -23.92 -71.13
N THR A 131 1.39 -25.13 -70.57
CA THR A 131 1.91 -26.33 -71.26
C THR A 131 0.83 -27.35 -71.62
N ALA A 132 -0.46 -27.09 -71.34
CA ALA A 132 -1.54 -28.04 -71.62
C ALA A 132 -1.86 -28.10 -73.13
N ALA A 133 -1.90 -29.32 -73.70
CA ALA A 133 -2.15 -29.54 -75.13
C ALA A 133 -3.61 -29.88 -75.46
N ASP A 134 -4.46 -30.17 -74.46
CA ASP A 134 -5.83 -30.67 -74.63
C ASP A 134 -6.89 -29.63 -74.21
N PRO A 135 -7.82 -29.21 -75.09
CA PRO A 135 -8.80 -28.14 -74.80
C PRO A 135 -9.72 -28.38 -73.60
N ASP A 136 -10.19 -29.62 -73.38
CA ASP A 136 -11.08 -29.93 -72.26
C ASP A 136 -10.36 -29.82 -70.92
N SER A 137 -9.08 -30.22 -70.89
CA SER A 137 -8.20 -30.06 -69.73
C SER A 137 -7.94 -28.59 -69.39
N LEU A 138 -8.05 -27.69 -70.37
CA LEU A 138 -7.81 -26.26 -70.21
C LEU A 138 -9.00 -25.57 -69.52
N LEU A 139 -10.23 -25.95 -69.87
CA LEU A 139 -11.45 -25.47 -69.22
C LEU A 139 -11.55 -25.93 -67.76
N GLU A 140 -11.23 -27.20 -67.49
CA GLU A 140 -11.20 -27.74 -66.12
C GLU A 140 -10.19 -26.98 -65.25
N ARG A 141 -8.99 -26.71 -65.79
CA ARG A 141 -7.92 -25.97 -65.09
C ARG A 141 -8.25 -24.49 -64.88
N LEU A 142 -8.93 -23.85 -65.83
CA LEU A 142 -9.45 -22.49 -65.65
C LEU A 142 -10.48 -22.42 -64.52
N GLY A 143 -11.38 -23.40 -64.42
CA GLY A 143 -12.32 -23.50 -63.30
C GLY A 143 -11.62 -23.71 -61.95
N ILE A 144 -10.54 -24.50 -61.92
CA ILE A 144 -9.70 -24.65 -60.72
C ILE A 144 -8.99 -23.34 -60.38
N LEU A 145 -8.45 -22.63 -61.36
CA LEU A 145 -7.76 -21.35 -61.15
C LEU A 145 -8.70 -20.26 -60.62
N ASP A 146 -9.92 -20.16 -61.15
CA ASP A 146 -10.95 -19.24 -60.68
C ASP A 146 -11.36 -19.54 -59.23
N ARG A 147 -11.57 -20.83 -58.91
CA ARG A 147 -11.86 -21.25 -57.53
C ARG A 147 -10.70 -20.99 -56.58
N VAL A 148 -9.45 -21.24 -57.00
CA VAL A 148 -8.25 -20.92 -56.21
C VAL A 148 -8.12 -19.41 -56.00
N THR A 149 -8.40 -18.61 -57.03
CA THR A 149 -8.37 -17.14 -56.94
C THR A 149 -9.43 -16.62 -55.98
N THR A 150 -10.66 -17.14 -56.06
CA THR A 150 -11.75 -16.81 -55.14
C THR A 150 -11.41 -17.16 -53.69
N VAL A 151 -10.88 -18.36 -53.45
CA VAL A 151 -10.39 -18.76 -52.12
C VAL A 151 -9.24 -17.86 -51.66
N THR A 152 -8.34 -17.49 -52.57
CA THR A 152 -7.19 -16.62 -52.29
C THR A 152 -7.63 -15.25 -51.80
N VAL A 153 -8.53 -14.60 -52.53
CA VAL A 153 -9.05 -13.27 -52.19
C VAL A 153 -9.78 -13.30 -50.85
N ARG A 154 -10.61 -14.32 -50.62
CA ARG A 154 -11.30 -14.51 -49.34
C ARG A 154 -10.33 -14.67 -48.18
N THR A 155 -9.35 -15.56 -48.28
CA THR A 155 -8.36 -15.79 -47.22
C THR A 155 -7.48 -14.55 -46.98
N ALA A 156 -7.14 -13.78 -48.02
CA ALA A 156 -6.42 -12.51 -47.85
C ALA A 156 -7.26 -11.47 -47.10
N GLY A 157 -8.57 -11.39 -47.39
CA GLY A 157 -9.52 -10.54 -46.66
C GLY A 157 -9.66 -10.94 -45.18
N GLU A 158 -9.81 -12.24 -44.91
CA GLU A 158 -9.85 -12.80 -43.55
C GLU A 158 -8.55 -12.51 -42.77
N ALA A 159 -7.39 -12.64 -43.42
CA ALA A 159 -6.09 -12.35 -42.82
C ALA A 159 -5.94 -10.86 -42.46
N ARG A 160 -6.41 -9.95 -43.33
CA ARG A 160 -6.39 -8.50 -43.05
C ARG A 160 -7.32 -8.13 -41.90
N SER A 161 -8.55 -8.64 -41.91
CA SER A 161 -9.49 -8.42 -40.80
C SER A 161 -8.93 -8.95 -39.47
N THR A 162 -8.30 -10.12 -39.49
CA THR A 162 -7.62 -10.68 -38.32
C THR A 162 -6.46 -9.80 -37.85
N ALA A 163 -5.68 -9.22 -38.77
CA ALA A 163 -4.59 -8.31 -38.46
C ALA A 163 -5.09 -6.99 -37.82
N ASP A 164 -6.18 -6.41 -38.33
CA ASP A 164 -6.78 -5.19 -37.78
C ASP A 164 -7.33 -5.42 -36.36
N VAL A 165 -8.02 -6.56 -36.16
CA VAL A 165 -8.49 -6.99 -34.82
C VAL A 165 -7.30 -7.20 -33.89
N ALA A 166 -6.24 -7.85 -34.37
CA ALA A 166 -5.02 -8.05 -33.60
C ALA A 166 -4.37 -6.72 -33.19
N GLU A 167 -4.21 -5.76 -34.10
CA GLU A 167 -3.69 -4.42 -33.79
C GLU A 167 -4.53 -3.68 -32.75
N SER A 168 -5.86 -3.72 -32.89
CA SER A 168 -6.78 -3.17 -31.90
C SER A 168 -6.60 -3.80 -30.51
N LEU A 169 -6.44 -5.13 -30.44
CA LEU A 169 -6.17 -5.84 -29.19
C LEU A 169 -4.82 -5.45 -28.56
N ARG A 170 -3.75 -5.24 -29.37
CA ARG A 170 -2.46 -4.76 -28.87
C ARG A 170 -2.58 -3.37 -28.27
N ALA A 171 -3.28 -2.45 -28.96
CA ALA A 171 -3.49 -1.11 -28.44
C ALA A 171 -4.28 -1.11 -27.12
N GLN A 172 -5.26 -2.02 -26.98
CA GLN A 172 -6.01 -2.20 -25.74
C GLN A 172 -5.14 -2.79 -24.62
N ALA A 173 -4.32 -3.80 -24.91
CA ALA A 173 -3.40 -4.40 -23.95
C ALA A 173 -2.37 -3.40 -23.42
N GLU A 174 -1.74 -2.60 -24.28
CA GLU A 174 -0.79 -1.57 -23.85
C GLU A 174 -1.45 -0.50 -22.97
N ARG A 175 -2.66 -0.05 -23.33
CA ARG A 175 -3.43 0.89 -22.50
C ARG A 175 -3.77 0.27 -21.14
N ALA A 176 -4.15 -1.00 -21.10
CA ALA A 176 -4.45 -1.70 -19.86
C ALA A 176 -3.21 -1.83 -18.95
N ARG A 177 -2.04 -2.17 -19.52
CA ARG A 177 -0.77 -2.20 -18.77
C ARG A 177 -0.41 -0.83 -18.20
N ALA A 178 -0.49 0.21 -19.02
CA ALA A 178 -0.17 1.58 -18.58
C ALA A 178 -1.11 2.06 -17.46
N GLU A 179 -2.41 1.78 -17.58
CA GLU A 179 -3.41 2.09 -16.55
C GLU A 179 -3.16 1.29 -15.27
N ALA A 180 -2.83 0.01 -15.38
CA ALA A 180 -2.52 -0.86 -14.24
C ALA A 180 -1.29 -0.35 -13.46
N ALA A 181 -0.21 -0.03 -14.18
CA ALA A 181 1.00 0.54 -13.59
C ALA A 181 0.72 1.91 -12.93
N ARG A 182 -0.09 2.76 -13.56
CA ARG A 182 -0.47 4.06 -12.98
C ARG A 182 -1.22 3.89 -11.66
N ARG A 183 -2.20 2.98 -11.61
CA ARG A 183 -2.98 2.71 -10.38
C ARG A 183 -2.13 2.13 -9.25
N ALA A 184 -1.17 1.26 -9.57
CA ALA A 184 -0.24 0.75 -8.57
C ALA A 184 0.60 1.88 -7.96
N ALA A 185 1.17 2.75 -8.80
CA ALA A 185 1.97 3.90 -8.34
C ALA A 185 1.15 4.92 -7.54
N GLU A 186 -0.08 5.21 -7.95
CA GLU A 186 -1.02 6.06 -7.20
C GLU A 186 -1.28 5.48 -5.79
N ALA A 187 -1.56 4.17 -5.71
CA ALA A 187 -1.84 3.52 -4.43
C ALA A 187 -0.61 3.47 -3.51
N GLU A 188 0.58 3.21 -4.04
CA GLU A 188 1.85 3.28 -3.30
C GLU A 188 2.10 4.70 -2.75
N THR A 189 1.84 5.72 -3.55
CA THR A 189 1.99 7.12 -3.13
C THR A 189 1.05 7.45 -1.96
N THR A 190 -0.22 7.07 -2.06
CA THR A 190 -1.21 7.27 -0.99
C THR A 190 -0.84 6.50 0.29
N ALA A 191 -0.31 5.27 0.16
CA ALA A 191 0.17 4.51 1.30
C ALA A 191 1.37 5.21 1.98
N ALA A 192 2.32 5.71 1.21
CA ALA A 192 3.47 6.45 1.73
C ALA A 192 3.07 7.76 2.42
N GLU A 193 2.11 8.50 1.87
CA GLU A 193 1.54 9.70 2.51
C GLU A 193 0.88 9.38 3.84
N SER A 194 0.07 8.33 3.88
CA SER A 194 -0.61 7.88 5.09
C SER A 194 0.39 7.44 6.16
N GLN A 195 1.47 6.76 5.78
CA GLN A 195 2.55 6.39 6.70
C GLN A 195 3.24 7.64 7.28
N ARG A 196 3.58 8.64 6.45
CA ARG A 196 4.17 9.89 6.93
C ARG A 196 3.27 10.62 7.93
N GLN A 197 1.95 10.60 7.71
CA GLN A 197 1.00 11.17 8.65
C GLN A 197 0.98 10.40 9.97
N SER A 198 0.98 9.05 9.92
CA SER A 198 1.09 8.21 11.12
C SER A 198 2.35 8.51 11.92
N ASP A 199 3.51 8.62 11.25
CA ASP A 199 4.79 8.94 11.89
C ASP A 199 4.78 10.33 12.54
N ALA A 200 4.18 11.32 11.88
CA ALA A 200 4.05 12.68 12.42
C ALA A 200 3.16 12.72 13.68
N GLU A 201 2.09 11.93 13.72
CA GLU A 201 1.23 11.83 14.89
C GLU A 201 1.91 11.06 16.03
N ALA A 202 2.70 10.03 15.73
CA ALA A 202 3.52 9.35 16.73
C ALA A 202 4.58 10.27 17.35
N ALA A 203 5.18 11.15 16.54
CA ALA A 203 6.08 12.19 17.04
C ALA A 203 5.35 13.20 17.94
N THR A 204 4.11 13.56 17.60
CA THR A 204 3.27 14.43 18.43
C THR A 204 2.96 13.79 19.78
N VAL A 205 2.62 12.49 19.81
CA VAL A 205 2.43 11.74 21.06
C VAL A 205 3.69 11.80 21.93
N THR A 206 4.85 11.51 21.34
CA THR A 206 6.13 11.56 22.05
C THR A 206 6.42 12.95 22.63
N ALA A 207 6.16 14.02 21.87
CA ALA A 207 6.33 15.39 22.32
C ALA A 207 5.38 15.74 23.49
N THR A 208 4.11 15.34 23.40
CA THR A 208 3.13 15.58 24.48
C THR A 208 3.45 14.81 25.75
N GLN A 209 3.96 13.58 25.66
CA GLN A 209 4.42 12.80 26.80
C GLN A 209 5.61 13.45 27.49
N ALA A 210 6.59 13.94 26.71
CA ALA A 210 7.73 14.66 27.26
C ALA A 210 7.32 15.95 27.99
N GLU A 211 6.29 16.64 27.49
CA GLU A 211 5.76 17.83 28.17
C GLU A 211 5.05 17.49 29.48
N LEU A 212 4.24 16.44 29.51
CA LEU A 212 3.65 15.92 30.75
C LEU A 212 4.74 15.56 31.77
N ASP A 213 5.81 14.90 31.32
CA ASP A 213 6.92 14.55 32.19
C ASP A 213 7.58 15.78 32.85
N ARG A 214 7.75 16.87 32.09
CA ARG A 214 8.28 18.14 32.61
C ARG A 214 7.33 18.82 33.58
N LEU A 215 6.03 18.84 33.29
CA LEU A 215 5.04 19.46 34.16
C LEU A 215 4.94 18.71 35.50
N PHE A 216 4.95 17.37 35.49
CA PHE A 216 5.01 16.59 36.72
C PHE A 216 6.29 16.80 37.52
N ALA A 217 7.45 16.96 36.85
CA ALA A 217 8.69 17.28 37.54
C ALA A 217 8.66 18.68 38.18
N ARG A 218 8.07 19.67 37.50
CA ARG A 218 7.88 21.03 38.04
C ARG A 218 6.93 21.04 39.23
N LEU A 219 5.82 20.30 39.15
CA LEU A 219 4.87 20.17 40.25
C LEU A 219 5.53 19.53 41.48
N ALA A 220 6.29 18.45 41.26
CA ALA A 220 7.03 17.78 42.32
C ALA A 220 8.05 18.69 43.00
N ALA A 221 8.75 19.53 42.22
CA ALA A 221 9.69 20.52 42.77
C ALA A 221 9.00 21.58 43.63
N LEU A 222 7.79 22.03 43.25
CA LEU A 222 7.02 23.01 44.03
C LEU A 222 6.46 22.43 45.33
N ARG A 223 6.07 21.15 45.32
CA ARG A 223 5.46 20.46 46.48
C ARG A 223 6.46 19.70 47.35
N GLU A 224 7.74 19.74 47.00
CA GLU A 224 8.81 18.95 47.63
C GLU A 224 8.51 17.43 47.62
N THR A 225 7.85 16.95 46.56
CA THR A 225 7.49 15.54 46.35
C THR A 225 8.30 14.94 45.19
N THR A 226 7.92 13.75 44.74
CA THR A 226 8.47 13.13 43.52
C THR A 226 7.46 13.16 42.38
N ALA A 227 7.93 13.26 41.13
CA ALA A 227 7.06 13.23 39.96
C ALA A 227 6.18 11.96 39.89
N ALA A 228 6.67 10.83 40.40
CA ALA A 228 5.91 9.59 40.50
C ALA A 228 4.76 9.68 41.51
N GLN A 229 4.98 10.33 42.66
CA GLN A 229 3.93 10.56 43.67
C GLN A 229 2.85 11.50 43.12
N GLU A 230 3.23 12.59 42.45
CA GLU A 230 2.28 13.51 41.82
C GLU A 230 1.42 12.82 40.75
N ARG A 231 2.02 11.97 39.91
CA ARG A 231 1.28 11.15 38.93
C ARG A 231 0.28 10.21 39.61
N ALA A 232 0.71 9.51 40.65
CA ALA A 232 -0.14 8.56 41.36
C ALA A 232 -1.31 9.27 42.07
N ALA A 233 -1.05 10.41 42.71
CA ALA A 233 -2.07 11.24 43.35
C ALA A 233 -3.11 11.71 42.33
N ARG A 234 -2.65 12.17 41.16
CA ARG A 234 -3.53 12.64 40.10
C ARG A 234 -4.37 11.54 39.47
N LEU A 235 -3.79 10.35 39.24
CA LEU A 235 -4.53 9.19 38.75
C LEU A 235 -5.62 8.77 39.76
N ALA A 236 -5.31 8.79 41.06
CA ALA A 236 -6.28 8.49 42.11
C ALA A 236 -7.43 9.50 42.14
N GLN A 237 -7.14 10.80 41.99
CA GLN A 237 -8.16 11.85 41.87
C GLN A 237 -9.07 11.65 40.66
N GLN A 238 -8.51 11.37 39.49
CA GLN A 238 -9.29 11.11 38.27
C GLN A 238 -10.18 9.87 38.41
N THR A 239 -9.66 8.79 39.00
CA THR A 239 -10.43 7.56 39.23
C THR A 239 -11.59 7.80 40.21
N ALA A 240 -11.34 8.56 41.28
CA ALA A 240 -12.37 8.93 42.25
C ALA A 240 -13.45 9.83 41.64
N ALA A 241 -13.06 10.79 40.78
CA ALA A 241 -13.99 11.65 40.06
C ALA A 241 -14.90 10.84 39.10
N GLN A 242 -14.32 9.92 38.33
CA GLN A 242 -15.08 9.03 37.43
C GLN A 242 -16.04 8.10 38.19
N ALA A 243 -15.67 7.62 39.38
CA ALA A 243 -16.54 6.80 40.21
C ALA A 243 -17.71 7.60 40.83
N ALA A 244 -17.60 8.93 40.89
CA ALA A 244 -18.61 9.82 41.46
C ALA A 244 -19.61 10.36 40.42
N GLU A 245 -19.35 10.22 39.12
CA GLU A 245 -20.30 10.54 38.06
C GLU A 245 -21.38 9.44 37.96
N PRO A 246 -22.67 9.72 38.22
CA PRO A 246 -23.74 8.77 37.95
C PRO A 246 -23.89 8.59 36.44
N GLY A 247 -23.73 7.35 35.96
CA GLY A 247 -23.89 6.98 34.56
C GLY A 247 -25.29 7.19 34.00
#